data_AF-A0A5J4TJV1-F1
#
_entry.id   AF-A0A5J4TJV1-F1
#
_cell.length_a   1.000
_cell.length_b   1.000
_cell.length_c   1.000
_cell.angle_alpha   90.00
_cell.angle_beta   90.00
_cell.angle_gamma   90.00
#
_symmetry.space_group_name_H-M   'P 1'
#
loop_
_entity.id
_entity.type
_entity.pdbx_description
1 polymer ?
#
loop_
_entity_poly.entity_id
_entity_poly.type
_entity_poly.pdbx_seq_one_letter_code
_entity_poly.pdbx_strand_id
1 'polypeptide(L)'
;MKARHAVGQEEEFARSSNEHMDKADVLSIISYEDEMYQLKRQNEEDEPDKESIMGRKSINEVMHVQYYGRTSADEQENESDEDREIDIERDWEGVNDIDNDFDIDIDFDIDNDNEEVQEQEQEQEEEQEEGQEQEDYEDDIEITEIEGFGEEGLMLIIIEIIKSLILNNQQGNNMIVFETEFIDNILKLLNNNPLILIKSYNLSPILYLIKQLSFDQKRKLIQKGIVPVMLKMLTSDDEDVVFIARRILDGLFSIGMEYLQGGEQHPLRQHLAYDGAIDELIKYFMEVGQGDDKQQIREAIAQIIASLYKAFPLHQDSGPEIINQLKSSNNNSQQQLRYDS
;
A
#
# COMPACT_ATOMS: atom_id res chain seq x y z
N MET A 1 -28.06 -23.00 -23.04
CA MET A 1 -27.94 -22.22 -21.79
C MET A 1 -26.55 -22.49 -21.22
N LYS A 2 -25.67 -21.49 -21.27
CA LYS A 2 -24.27 -21.58 -20.81
C LYS A 2 -24.02 -20.33 -19.98
N ALA A 3 -24.05 -20.48 -18.67
CA ALA A 3 -23.52 -19.53 -17.70
C ALA A 3 -23.53 -20.20 -16.33
N ARG A 4 -22.37 -20.69 -15.89
CA ARG A 4 -21.98 -20.93 -14.49
C ARG A 4 -20.62 -21.64 -14.51
N HIS A 5 -19.55 -20.85 -14.47
CA HIS A 5 -18.27 -21.16 -13.84
C HIS A 5 -17.31 -20.02 -14.16
N ALA A 6 -17.28 -19.01 -13.28
CA ALA A 6 -16.27 -17.96 -13.26
C ALA A 6 -16.32 -17.17 -11.93
N VAL A 7 -16.34 -17.86 -10.78
CA VAL A 7 -16.30 -17.19 -9.46
C VAL A 7 -15.22 -17.79 -8.54
N GLY A 8 -14.44 -18.78 -9.00
CA GLY A 8 -13.46 -19.49 -8.15
C GLY A 8 -11.98 -19.21 -8.43
N GLN A 9 -11.63 -18.38 -9.42
CA GLN A 9 -10.23 -18.19 -9.84
C GLN A 9 -9.64 -16.81 -9.48
N GLU A 10 -10.44 -15.87 -8.98
CA GLU A 10 -9.95 -14.52 -8.64
C GLU A 10 -9.32 -14.46 -7.22
N GLU A 11 -9.72 -15.31 -6.28
CA GLU A 11 -9.18 -15.28 -4.90
C GLU A 11 -7.82 -15.97 -4.74
N GLU A 12 -7.50 -16.98 -5.57
CA GLU A 12 -6.22 -17.70 -5.47
C GLU A 12 -5.05 -16.92 -6.11
N PHE A 13 -5.33 -16.04 -7.08
CA PHE A 13 -4.33 -15.19 -7.71
C PHE A 13 -3.85 -14.04 -6.81
N ALA A 14 -4.73 -13.51 -5.94
CA ALA A 14 -4.39 -12.40 -5.05
C ALA A 14 -3.40 -12.81 -3.93
N ARG A 15 -3.34 -14.10 -3.56
CA ARG A 15 -2.40 -14.59 -2.54
C ARG A 15 -0.98 -14.83 -3.07
N SER A 16 -0.81 -15.17 -4.36
CA SER A 16 0.50 -15.44 -4.95
C SER A 16 1.31 -14.19 -5.33
N SER A 17 0.67 -13.03 -5.54
CA SER A 17 1.36 -11.83 -6.06
C SER A 17 2.15 -11.02 -5.02
N ASN A 18 1.94 -11.24 -3.72
CA ASN A 18 2.62 -10.45 -2.68
C ASN A 18 3.96 -11.05 -2.18
N GLU A 19 4.29 -12.29 -2.55
CA GLU A 19 5.53 -12.95 -2.11
C GLU A 19 6.75 -12.69 -3.03
N HIS A 20 6.59 -11.85 -4.07
CA HIS A 20 7.62 -11.59 -5.07
C HIS A 20 7.92 -10.10 -5.30
N MET A 21 7.86 -9.30 -4.24
CA MET A 21 8.48 -7.98 -4.27
C MET A 21 10.01 -8.16 -4.17
N ASP A 22 10.72 -7.85 -5.26
CA ASP A 22 12.16 -8.09 -5.36
C ASP A 22 12.91 -7.26 -4.29
N LYS A 23 13.83 -7.90 -3.56
CA LYS A 23 14.63 -7.23 -2.50
C LYS A 23 15.38 -6.01 -3.05
N ALA A 24 15.64 -5.98 -4.35
CA ALA A 24 16.28 -4.87 -5.06
C ALA A 24 15.46 -3.57 -4.99
N ASP A 25 14.12 -3.62 -5.04
CA ASP A 25 13.29 -2.43 -5.05
C ASP A 25 13.20 -1.78 -3.67
N VAL A 26 13.19 -2.58 -2.59
CA VAL A 26 13.25 -2.07 -1.20
C VAL A 26 14.60 -1.41 -0.91
N LEU A 27 15.70 -1.97 -1.43
CA LEU A 27 17.05 -1.43 -1.23
C LEU A 27 17.30 -0.11 -1.97
N SER A 28 16.65 0.10 -3.13
CA SER A 28 16.79 1.31 -3.95
C SER A 28 16.33 2.59 -3.22
N ILE A 29 15.35 2.49 -2.33
CA ILE A 29 14.81 3.61 -1.55
C ILE A 29 15.62 3.90 -0.29
N ILE A 30 16.10 2.85 0.40
CA ILE A 30 17.00 3.01 1.55
C ILE A 30 18.28 3.74 1.10
N SER A 31 18.79 3.39 -0.09
CA SER A 31 19.95 4.06 -0.69
C SER A 31 19.71 5.55 -0.97
N TYR A 32 18.51 5.93 -1.43
CA TYR A 32 18.22 7.32 -1.78
C TYR A 32 17.90 8.21 -0.57
N GLU A 33 17.24 7.65 0.46
CA GLU A 33 17.08 8.35 1.73
C GLU A 33 18.44 8.56 2.40
N ASP A 34 19.31 7.55 2.42
CA ASP A 34 20.68 7.71 2.90
C ASP A 34 21.43 8.76 2.06
N GLU A 35 21.32 8.75 0.72
CA GLU A 35 21.94 9.77 -0.13
C GLU A 35 21.42 11.20 0.16
N MET A 36 20.11 11.39 0.32
CA MET A 36 19.52 12.70 0.65
C MET A 36 19.91 13.16 2.06
N TYR A 37 19.92 12.26 3.04
CA TYR A 37 20.41 12.55 4.39
C TYR A 37 21.91 12.88 4.42
N GLN A 38 22.71 12.30 3.53
CA GLN A 38 24.14 12.62 3.39
C GLN A 38 24.35 13.94 2.66
N LEU A 39 23.60 14.23 1.60
CA LEU A 39 23.64 15.51 0.87
C LEU A 39 23.21 16.69 1.75
N LYS A 40 22.17 16.51 2.56
CA LYS A 40 21.72 17.53 3.51
C LYS A 40 22.75 17.78 4.61
N ARG A 41 23.41 16.72 5.13
CA ARG A 41 24.54 16.87 6.07
C ARG A 41 25.72 17.61 5.44
N GLN A 42 26.08 17.31 4.21
CA GLN A 42 27.17 17.99 3.51
C GLN A 42 26.87 19.49 3.30
N ASN A 43 25.63 19.83 2.95
CA ASN A 43 25.21 21.23 2.81
C ASN A 43 25.14 22.00 4.14
N GLU A 44 24.88 21.31 5.26
CA GLU A 44 24.91 21.89 6.61
C GLU A 44 26.35 22.06 7.15
N GLU A 45 27.31 21.24 6.72
CA GLU A 45 28.73 21.33 7.10
C GLU A 45 29.49 22.49 6.42
N ASP A 46 28.95 23.04 5.33
CA ASP A 46 29.55 24.17 4.59
C ASP A 46 29.10 25.56 5.10
N GLU A 47 28.24 25.65 6.12
CA GLU A 47 27.96 26.91 6.82
C GLU A 47 28.92 27.09 8.03
N PRO A 48 29.92 28.00 7.94
CA PRO A 48 30.86 28.19 9.04
C PRO A 48 30.19 28.93 10.22
N ASP A 49 30.25 28.28 11.38
CA ASP A 49 30.17 28.83 12.73
C ASP A 49 28.93 29.65 13.12
N LYS A 50 27.87 28.93 13.50
CA LYS A 50 27.02 29.35 14.64
C LYS A 50 26.88 28.21 15.63
N GLU A 51 27.85 28.14 16.54
CA GLU A 51 27.81 27.31 17.74
C GLU A 51 26.48 27.46 18.49
N SER A 52 25.73 26.37 18.61
CA SER A 52 24.87 26.15 19.77
C SER A 52 25.15 24.74 20.31
N ILE A 53 25.86 24.73 21.42
CA ILE A 53 26.18 23.55 22.21
C ILE A 53 24.88 23.07 22.87
N MET A 54 24.21 22.10 22.26
CA MET A 54 23.34 21.17 22.99
C MET A 54 23.60 19.76 22.49
N GLY A 55 24.00 18.90 23.43
CA GLY A 55 24.46 17.54 23.16
C GLY A 55 23.36 16.70 22.51
N ARG A 56 23.59 16.30 21.26
CA ARG A 56 22.81 15.27 20.58
C ARG A 56 23.20 13.91 21.15
N LYS A 57 22.35 13.32 22.00
CA LYS A 57 22.39 11.88 22.25
C LYS A 57 21.93 11.16 20.98
N SER A 58 22.56 10.05 20.65
CA SER A 58 22.22 9.30 19.44
C SER A 58 20.83 8.68 19.59
N ILE A 59 20.03 8.70 18.53
CA ILE A 59 18.67 8.13 18.47
C ILE A 59 18.65 6.65 18.91
N ASN A 60 19.77 5.94 18.71
CA ASN A 60 19.93 4.54 19.12
C ASN A 60 19.93 4.33 20.65
N GLU A 61 20.15 5.36 21.47
CA GLU A 61 20.09 5.26 22.94
C GLU A 61 18.68 5.48 23.51
N VAL A 62 17.76 6.09 22.76
CA VAL A 62 16.42 6.45 23.28
C VAL A 62 15.37 5.38 22.98
N MET A 63 15.55 4.58 21.93
CA MET A 63 14.59 3.55 21.55
C MET A 63 15.01 2.15 22.02
N HIS A 64 14.99 1.93 23.33
CA HIS A 64 14.94 0.58 23.91
C HIS A 64 13.47 0.20 24.18
N VAL A 65 12.68 0.04 23.12
CA VAL A 65 11.32 -0.51 23.23
C VAL A 65 11.46 -2.03 23.30
N GLN A 66 11.36 -2.59 24.51
CA GLN A 66 11.27 -4.03 24.72
C GLN A 66 9.88 -4.50 24.31
N TYR A 67 9.76 -5.00 23.08
CA TYR A 67 8.56 -5.71 22.63
C TYR A 67 8.46 -7.06 23.36
N TYR A 68 7.56 -7.15 24.33
CA TYR A 68 7.13 -8.44 24.88
C TYR A 68 6.04 -9.02 23.97
N GLY A 69 6.44 -9.84 23.00
CA GLY A 69 5.50 -10.67 22.25
C GLY A 69 5.05 -11.84 23.11
N ARG A 70 3.83 -11.79 23.65
CA ARG A 70 3.10 -12.98 24.09
C ARG A 70 2.27 -13.49 22.91
N THR A 71 2.65 -14.62 22.34
CA THR A 71 1.76 -15.44 21.52
C THR A 71 1.02 -16.39 22.45
N SER A 72 -0.24 -16.10 22.76
CA SER A 72 -1.18 -17.12 23.21
C SER A 72 -1.72 -17.82 21.97
N ALA A 73 -1.11 -18.95 21.64
CA ALA A 73 -1.80 -20.01 20.93
C ALA A 73 -2.63 -20.73 22.00
N ASP A 74 -3.94 -20.74 21.81
CA ASP A 74 -4.89 -21.79 22.20
C ASP A 74 -6.30 -21.22 22.01
N GLU A 75 -6.99 -21.71 20.99
CA GLU A 75 -8.44 -21.81 20.95
C GLU A 75 -8.80 -22.75 19.78
N GLN A 76 -8.78 -24.06 20.08
CA GLN A 76 -9.56 -25.04 19.34
C GLN A 76 -10.85 -25.34 20.12
N GLU A 77 -11.94 -25.15 19.39
CA GLU A 77 -13.16 -25.96 19.31
C GLU A 77 -14.08 -26.09 20.54
N ASN A 78 -15.35 -25.70 20.34
CA ASN A 78 -16.45 -26.64 20.58
C ASN A 78 -17.74 -26.29 19.80
N GLU A 79 -18.32 -27.37 19.29
CA GLU A 79 -19.52 -27.49 18.47
C GLU A 79 -20.80 -27.21 19.26
N SER A 80 -21.87 -26.80 18.56
CA SER A 80 -23.21 -27.31 18.88
C SER A 80 -24.11 -27.29 17.65
N ASP A 81 -24.56 -28.49 17.29
CA ASP A 81 -25.59 -28.81 16.31
C ASP A 81 -26.90 -28.06 16.53
N GLU A 82 -27.50 -27.56 15.44
CA GLU A 82 -28.96 -27.56 15.30
C GLU A 82 -29.35 -28.04 13.90
N ASP A 83 -29.82 -29.28 13.88
CA ASP A 83 -30.52 -29.93 12.78
C ASP A 83 -31.67 -29.07 12.24
N ARG A 84 -31.63 -28.79 10.93
CA ARG A 84 -32.85 -28.54 10.14
C ARG A 84 -32.83 -29.39 8.89
N GLU A 85 -33.47 -30.55 9.02
CA GLU A 85 -34.04 -31.29 7.91
C GLU A 85 -34.92 -30.35 7.07
N ILE A 86 -34.57 -30.18 5.80
CA ILE A 86 -35.46 -29.64 4.79
C ILE A 86 -35.64 -30.73 3.74
N ASP A 87 -36.80 -31.38 3.80
CA ASP A 87 -37.37 -32.18 2.73
C ASP A 87 -37.54 -31.33 1.47
N ILE A 88 -36.83 -31.71 0.40
CA ILE A 88 -37.19 -31.32 -0.96
C ILE A 88 -37.32 -32.58 -1.80
N GLU A 89 -38.53 -33.12 -1.80
CA GLU A 89 -39.03 -33.92 -2.90
C GLU A 89 -38.98 -33.09 -4.18
N ARG A 90 -38.18 -33.52 -5.17
CA ARG A 90 -38.42 -33.10 -6.55
C ARG A 90 -37.98 -34.15 -7.55
N ASP A 91 -38.99 -34.84 -8.05
CA ASP A 91 -39.00 -35.71 -9.22
C ASP A 91 -38.24 -35.10 -10.40
N TRP A 92 -37.18 -35.78 -10.84
CA TRP A 92 -36.63 -35.64 -12.18
C TRP A 92 -36.33 -37.02 -12.76
N GLU A 93 -37.34 -37.58 -13.42
CA GLU A 93 -37.19 -38.61 -14.44
C GLU A 93 -36.40 -38.02 -15.63
N GLY A 94 -35.37 -38.70 -16.12
CA GLY A 94 -34.73 -38.28 -17.38
C GLY A 94 -33.33 -38.80 -17.64
N VAL A 95 -33.22 -40.13 -17.77
CA VAL A 95 -32.29 -40.90 -18.63
C VAL A 95 -31.36 -40.07 -19.53
N ASN A 96 -30.04 -40.27 -19.39
CA ASN A 96 -29.16 -40.59 -20.52
C ASN A 96 -27.81 -41.13 -20.04
N ASP A 97 -27.55 -42.35 -20.49
CA ASP A 97 -26.33 -43.13 -20.32
C ASP A 97 -25.12 -42.40 -20.93
N ILE A 98 -24.06 -42.22 -20.14
CA ILE A 98 -22.71 -42.02 -20.67
C ILE A 98 -21.78 -42.89 -19.81
N ASP A 99 -21.39 -44.01 -20.41
CA ASP A 99 -20.29 -44.86 -19.98
C ASP A 99 -19.00 -44.05 -19.97
N ASN A 100 -18.36 -43.94 -18.80
CA ASN A 100 -16.96 -43.58 -18.69
C ASN A 100 -16.34 -44.52 -17.66
N ASP A 101 -15.86 -45.65 -18.17
CA ASP A 101 -14.91 -46.53 -17.52
C ASP A 101 -13.62 -45.74 -17.27
N PHE A 102 -13.36 -45.41 -16.00
CA PHE A 102 -12.02 -45.09 -15.53
C PHE A 102 -11.82 -45.80 -14.19
N ASP A 103 -11.36 -47.06 -14.30
CA ASP A 103 -10.77 -47.81 -13.20
C ASP A 103 -9.48 -47.11 -12.76
N ILE A 104 -9.49 -46.51 -11.58
CA ILE A 104 -8.27 -46.16 -10.84
C ILE A 104 -8.37 -46.85 -9.49
N ASP A 105 -7.73 -48.01 -9.40
CA ASP A 105 -7.41 -48.68 -8.15
C ASP A 105 -6.33 -47.88 -7.43
N ILE A 106 -6.68 -47.24 -6.31
CA ILE A 106 -5.72 -46.78 -5.31
C ILE A 106 -6.07 -47.47 -4.00
N ASP A 107 -5.34 -48.55 -3.73
CA ASP A 107 -5.25 -49.15 -2.41
C ASP A 107 -4.47 -48.19 -1.50
N PHE A 108 -5.16 -47.61 -0.52
CA PHE A 108 -4.51 -46.93 0.61
C PHE A 108 -4.80 -47.75 1.87
N ASP A 109 -3.82 -48.56 2.25
CA ASP A 109 -3.74 -49.19 3.57
C ASP A 109 -3.58 -48.07 4.62
N ILE A 110 -4.65 -47.78 5.36
CA ILE A 110 -4.58 -47.02 6.61
C ILE A 110 -4.56 -48.04 7.73
N ASP A 111 -3.34 -48.37 8.17
CA ASP A 111 -3.13 -49.09 9.41
C ASP A 111 -3.63 -48.25 10.59
N ASN A 112 -4.51 -48.89 11.33
CA ASN A 112 -5.34 -48.36 12.38
C ASN A 112 -4.72 -48.79 13.71
N ASP A 113 -3.67 -48.09 14.15
CA ASP A 113 -3.07 -48.32 15.47
C ASP A 113 -3.66 -47.33 16.48
N ASN A 114 -4.80 -47.78 17.02
CA ASN A 114 -5.27 -47.48 18.36
C ASN A 114 -4.26 -48.06 19.37
N GLU A 115 -3.59 -47.22 20.15
CA GLU A 115 -3.11 -47.64 21.47
C GLU A 115 -2.96 -46.46 22.43
N GLU A 116 -3.57 -46.66 23.61
CA GLU A 116 -3.24 -46.03 24.90
C GLU A 116 -3.82 -44.65 25.24
N VAL A 117 -5.11 -44.73 25.58
CA VAL A 117 -5.71 -44.12 26.78
C VAL A 117 -4.94 -44.56 28.03
N GLN A 118 -4.34 -43.62 28.78
CA GLN A 118 -4.38 -43.54 30.26
C GLN A 118 -3.51 -42.38 30.76
N GLU A 119 -4.01 -41.71 31.82
CA GLU A 119 -3.35 -40.67 32.63
C GLU A 119 -3.44 -39.23 32.10
N GLN A 120 -4.53 -38.54 32.42
CA GLN A 120 -4.53 -37.13 32.90
C GLN A 120 -5.95 -36.68 33.32
N GLU A 121 -6.58 -37.44 34.22
CA GLU A 121 -7.73 -36.97 35.01
C GLU A 121 -7.22 -36.68 36.44
N GLN A 122 -6.47 -35.59 36.65
CA GLN A 122 -6.21 -35.06 38.00
C GLN A 122 -5.64 -33.62 38.06
N GLU A 123 -5.95 -32.75 37.10
CA GLU A 123 -5.54 -31.32 37.14
C GLU A 123 -6.69 -30.35 36.79
N GLN A 124 -7.95 -30.70 37.06
CA GLN A 124 -9.13 -29.85 36.77
C GLN A 124 -9.81 -29.23 38.00
N GLU A 125 -9.10 -29.04 39.12
CA GLU A 125 -9.70 -28.40 40.32
C GLU A 125 -8.91 -27.21 40.92
N GLU A 126 -7.88 -26.67 40.23
CA GLU A 126 -7.18 -25.44 40.69
C GLU A 126 -7.31 -24.21 39.76
N GLU A 127 -8.10 -24.28 38.67
CA GLU A 127 -8.27 -23.17 37.71
C GLU A 127 -9.54 -22.32 37.87
N GLN A 128 -10.23 -22.39 39.03
CA GLN A 128 -11.48 -21.64 39.26
C GLN A 128 -11.39 -20.51 40.32
N GLU A 129 -10.20 -20.01 40.65
CA GLU A 129 -10.06 -18.91 41.62
C GLU A 129 -9.14 -17.74 41.20
N GLU A 130 -8.88 -17.53 39.91
CA GLU A 130 -8.31 -16.25 39.39
C GLU A 130 -9.39 -15.32 38.81
N GLY A 131 -10.49 -15.22 39.54
CA GLY A 131 -11.52 -14.22 39.29
C GLY A 131 -11.06 -12.83 39.72
N GLN A 132 -10.87 -11.95 38.74
CA GLN A 132 -11.18 -10.52 38.79
C GLN A 132 -10.24 -9.61 39.61
N GLU A 133 -9.05 -9.35 39.06
CA GLU A 133 -8.45 -8.01 39.15
C GLU A 133 -8.05 -7.57 37.73
N GLN A 134 -9.06 -7.29 36.89
CA GLN A 134 -8.85 -6.35 35.77
C GLN A 134 -8.73 -4.96 36.41
N GLU A 135 -7.51 -4.60 36.79
CA GLU A 135 -7.16 -3.22 37.04
C GLU A 135 -7.39 -2.46 35.73
N ASP A 136 -8.37 -1.55 35.76
CA ASP A 136 -8.57 -0.53 34.74
C ASP A 136 -7.31 0.34 34.72
N TYR A 137 -6.27 -0.11 34.00
CA TYR A 137 -5.16 0.73 33.59
C TYR A 137 -5.72 1.69 32.52
N GLU A 138 -6.38 2.75 32.98
CA GLU A 138 -6.37 4.02 32.27
C GLU A 138 -4.91 4.49 32.25
N ASP A 139 -4.11 3.88 31.37
CA ASP A 139 -2.81 4.40 30.98
C ASP A 139 -3.09 5.70 30.22
N ASP A 140 -3.32 6.76 31.00
CA ASP A 140 -3.08 8.12 30.59
C ASP A 140 -1.60 8.18 30.21
N ILE A 141 -1.29 7.82 28.97
CA ILE A 141 -0.03 8.15 28.33
C ILE A 141 -0.04 9.66 28.23
N GLU A 142 0.37 10.30 29.32
CA GLU A 142 0.73 11.70 29.37
C GLU A 142 1.93 11.79 28.43
N ILE A 143 1.68 12.16 27.16
CA ILE A 143 2.73 12.49 26.21
C ILE A 143 3.37 13.75 26.77
N THR A 144 4.30 13.55 27.72
CA THR A 144 5.16 14.62 28.20
C THR A 144 5.83 15.15 26.95
N GLU A 145 5.60 16.43 26.64
CA GLU A 145 6.25 17.13 25.54
C GLU A 145 7.71 16.68 25.54
N ILE A 146 8.12 15.94 24.51
CA ILE A 146 9.51 15.49 24.40
C ILE A 146 10.29 16.77 24.12
N GLU A 147 10.71 17.45 25.20
CA GLU A 147 11.36 18.75 25.17
C GLU A 147 12.52 18.69 24.17
N GLY A 148 12.33 19.34 23.02
CA GLY A 148 13.36 19.43 21.97
C GLY A 148 12.97 18.90 20.60
N PHE A 149 11.85 18.19 20.42
CA PHE A 149 11.35 17.81 19.09
C PHE A 149 10.20 18.74 18.68
N GLY A 150 10.47 19.66 17.74
CA GLY A 150 9.40 20.40 17.06
C GLY A 150 8.49 19.48 16.24
N GLU A 151 7.48 20.06 15.58
CA GLU A 151 6.53 19.32 14.73
C GLU A 151 7.21 18.39 13.72
N GLU A 152 8.37 18.79 13.19
CA GLU A 152 9.18 17.98 12.27
C GLU A 152 9.69 16.69 12.92
N GLY A 153 10.14 16.79 14.18
CA GLY A 153 10.66 15.66 14.94
C GLY A 153 9.60 14.61 15.23
N LEU A 154 8.39 15.06 15.60
CA LEU A 154 7.24 14.17 15.78
C LEU A 154 6.88 13.44 14.48
N MET A 155 6.92 14.14 13.35
CA MET A 155 6.61 13.52 12.06
C MET A 155 7.65 12.45 11.67
N LEU A 156 8.94 12.67 11.97
CA LEU A 156 9.98 11.66 11.76
C LEU A 156 9.74 10.41 12.61
N ILE A 157 9.34 10.58 13.88
CA ILE A 157 8.98 9.44 14.74
C ILE A 157 7.78 8.69 14.16
N ILE A 158 6.73 9.40 13.73
CA ILE A 158 5.56 8.80 13.08
C ILE A 158 5.98 7.98 11.85
N ILE A 159 6.88 8.51 11.02
CA ILE A 159 7.40 7.80 9.84
C ILE A 159 8.08 6.48 10.25
N GLU A 160 8.94 6.50 11.25
CA GLU A 160 9.66 5.30 11.71
C GLU A 160 8.73 4.26 12.34
N ILE A 161 7.69 4.71 13.06
CA ILE A 161 6.63 3.83 13.57
C ILE A 161 5.91 3.18 12.39
N ILE A 162 5.49 3.96 11.39
CA ILE A 162 4.77 3.43 10.22
C ILE A 162 5.62 2.43 9.47
N LYS A 163 6.88 2.77 9.16
CA LYS A 163 7.84 1.85 8.53
C LYS A 163 7.89 0.52 9.29
N SER A 164 8.01 0.57 10.61
CA SER A 164 8.07 -0.62 11.46
C SER A 164 6.77 -1.42 11.45
N LEU A 165 5.63 -0.74 11.44
CA LEU A 165 4.30 -1.38 11.44
C LEU A 165 3.94 -2.03 10.11
N ILE A 166 4.42 -1.49 8.99
CA ILE A 166 4.04 -1.95 7.64
C ILE A 166 5.00 -2.97 7.05
N LEU A 167 6.26 -2.97 7.50
CA LEU A 167 7.30 -3.83 6.93
C LEU A 167 6.95 -5.29 7.18
N ASN A 168 6.70 -6.03 6.10
CA ASN A 168 6.29 -7.45 6.12
C ASN A 168 4.99 -7.72 6.92
N ASN A 169 4.12 -6.71 7.05
CA ASN A 169 2.88 -6.83 7.81
C ASN A 169 1.68 -6.31 7.02
N GLN A 170 1.09 -7.21 6.21
CA GLN A 170 -0.04 -6.85 5.35
C GLN A 170 -1.31 -6.50 6.13
N GLN A 171 -1.51 -7.08 7.32
CA GLN A 171 -2.62 -6.72 8.19
C GLN A 171 -2.44 -5.30 8.74
N GLY A 172 -1.22 -4.93 9.16
CA GLY A 172 -0.88 -3.57 9.56
C GLY A 172 -1.16 -2.55 8.46
N ASN A 173 -0.80 -2.86 7.20
CA ASN A 173 -1.13 -2.01 6.05
C ASN A 173 -2.63 -1.79 5.90
N ASN A 174 -3.42 -2.86 5.97
CA ASN A 174 -4.88 -2.78 5.88
C ASN A 174 -5.47 -1.92 7.00
N MET A 175 -5.03 -2.17 8.23
CA MET A 175 -5.52 -1.47 9.41
C MET A 175 -5.24 0.04 9.29
N ILE A 176 -3.98 0.43 9.05
CA ILE A 176 -3.57 1.84 8.96
C ILE A 176 -4.34 2.57 7.85
N VAL A 177 -4.51 1.98 6.67
CA VAL A 177 -5.09 2.68 5.52
C VAL A 177 -6.62 2.70 5.55
N PHE A 178 -7.27 1.66 6.07
CA PHE A 178 -8.72 1.47 5.92
C PHE A 178 -9.52 1.39 7.20
N GLU A 179 -8.91 0.99 8.31
CA GLU A 179 -9.61 0.81 9.59
C GLU A 179 -9.41 2.00 10.53
N THR A 180 -8.39 2.83 10.26
CA THR A 180 -8.12 4.05 11.02
C THR A 180 -8.37 5.31 10.19
N GLU A 181 -8.50 6.45 10.87
CA GLU A 181 -8.59 7.77 10.24
C GLU A 181 -7.21 8.33 9.83
N PHE A 182 -6.14 7.55 9.93
CA PHE A 182 -4.77 8.02 9.72
C PHE A 182 -4.57 8.67 8.34
N ILE A 183 -4.97 7.97 7.27
CA ILE A 183 -4.88 8.50 5.91
C ILE A 183 -5.79 9.72 5.71
N ASP A 184 -7.02 9.67 6.22
CA ASP A 184 -7.95 10.79 6.08
C ASP A 184 -7.41 12.05 6.76
N ASN A 185 -6.75 11.89 7.92
CA ASN A 185 -6.09 12.96 8.64
C ASN A 185 -4.87 13.51 7.89
N ILE A 186 -4.03 12.67 7.26
CA ILE A 186 -2.94 13.17 6.40
C ILE A 186 -3.50 13.91 5.20
N LEU A 187 -4.48 13.35 4.48
CA LEU A 187 -5.06 14.01 3.31
C LEU A 187 -5.69 15.35 3.68
N LYS A 188 -6.36 15.42 4.84
CA LYS A 188 -6.89 16.67 5.40
C LYS A 188 -5.79 17.67 5.73
N LEU A 189 -4.68 17.23 6.33
CA LEU A 189 -3.52 18.07 6.62
C LEU A 189 -2.92 18.65 5.34
N LEU A 190 -2.66 17.81 4.32
CA LEU A 190 -2.09 18.22 3.03
C LEU A 190 -3.04 19.17 2.26
N ASN A 191 -4.34 18.93 2.36
CA ASN A 191 -5.33 19.72 1.64
C ASN A 191 -5.58 21.09 2.30
N ASN A 192 -5.65 21.14 3.64
CA ASN A 192 -6.01 22.36 4.37
C ASN A 192 -4.84 23.33 4.56
N ASN A 193 -3.60 22.85 4.53
CA ASN A 193 -2.45 23.71 4.71
C ASN A 193 -2.01 24.40 3.40
N PRO A 194 -1.48 25.63 3.48
CA PRO A 194 -0.74 26.26 2.39
C PRO A 194 0.46 25.41 1.96
N LEU A 195 0.73 25.35 0.65
CA LEU A 195 1.82 24.53 0.10
C LEU A 195 3.20 24.87 0.68
N ILE A 196 3.45 26.15 0.99
CA ILE A 196 4.72 26.60 1.58
C ILE A 196 5.02 25.97 2.96
N LEU A 197 3.99 25.51 3.67
CA LEU A 197 4.13 24.83 4.96
C LEU A 197 4.22 23.31 4.82
N ILE A 198 3.90 22.76 3.65
CA ILE A 198 4.04 21.33 3.40
C ILE A 198 5.49 21.03 3.08
N LYS A 199 6.03 20.05 3.79
CA LYS A 199 7.36 19.49 3.58
C LYS A 199 7.28 18.07 3.07
N SER A 200 8.37 17.62 2.46
CA SER A 200 8.49 16.28 1.90
C SER A 200 8.14 15.18 2.92
N TYR A 201 8.56 15.35 4.18
CA TYR A 201 8.25 14.43 5.27
C TYR A 201 6.74 14.30 5.57
N ASN A 202 5.90 15.28 5.22
CA ASN A 202 4.45 15.14 5.40
C ASN A 202 3.83 14.14 4.40
N LEU A 203 4.51 13.89 3.27
CA LEU A 203 4.07 12.95 2.24
C LEU A 203 4.70 11.56 2.42
N SER A 204 5.85 11.47 3.10
CA SER A 204 6.60 10.22 3.28
C SER A 204 5.75 9.07 3.84
N PRO A 205 4.88 9.25 4.86
CA PRO A 205 3.99 8.18 5.32
C PRO A 205 3.17 7.52 4.21
N ILE A 206 2.61 8.34 3.31
CA ILE A 206 1.82 7.86 2.17
C ILE A 206 2.73 7.11 1.17
N LEU A 207 3.93 7.64 0.89
CA LEU A 207 4.88 7.00 -0.02
C LEU A 207 5.26 5.59 0.44
N TYR A 208 5.51 5.39 1.75
CA TYR A 208 5.84 4.07 2.27
C TYR A 208 4.66 3.11 2.17
N LEU A 209 3.46 3.57 2.53
CA LEU A 209 2.26 2.76 2.44
C LEU A 209 2.04 2.26 1.01
N ILE A 210 2.06 3.15 0.02
CA ILE A 210 1.78 2.80 -1.39
C ILE A 210 2.66 1.69 -1.93
N LYS A 211 3.91 1.57 -1.47
CA LYS A 211 4.81 0.50 -1.92
C LYS A 211 4.35 -0.88 -1.45
N GLN A 212 3.64 -0.94 -0.32
CA GLN A 212 3.18 -2.18 0.29
C GLN A 212 1.70 -2.47 -0.02
N LEU A 213 0.96 -1.51 -0.60
CA LEU A 213 -0.45 -1.68 -0.90
C LEU A 213 -0.68 -2.59 -2.12
N SER A 214 -1.60 -3.52 -1.98
CA SER A 214 -2.17 -4.30 -3.07
C SER A 214 -2.98 -3.41 -4.02
N PHE A 215 -3.35 -3.97 -5.17
CA PHE A 215 -4.15 -3.28 -6.18
C PHE A 215 -5.46 -2.70 -5.62
N ASP A 216 -6.22 -3.51 -4.88
CA ASP A 216 -7.50 -3.09 -4.31
C ASP A 216 -7.32 -2.00 -3.25
N GLN A 217 -6.24 -2.08 -2.47
CA GLN A 217 -5.92 -1.07 -1.48
C GLN A 217 -5.56 0.28 -2.14
N LYS A 218 -4.74 0.27 -3.20
CA LYS A 218 -4.44 1.49 -3.99
C LYS A 218 -5.71 2.07 -4.61
N ARG A 219 -6.60 1.24 -5.15
CA ARG A 219 -7.91 1.68 -5.68
C ARG A 219 -8.73 2.40 -4.60
N LYS A 220 -8.84 1.84 -3.40
CA LYS A 220 -9.54 2.48 -2.27
C LYS A 220 -8.87 3.80 -1.85
N LEU A 221 -7.54 3.88 -1.88
CA LEU A 221 -6.81 5.11 -1.60
C LEU A 221 -7.09 6.20 -2.64
N ILE A 222 -7.27 5.82 -3.92
CA ILE A 222 -7.73 6.73 -4.97
C ILE A 222 -9.14 7.24 -4.69
N GLN A 223 -10.07 6.35 -4.29
CA GLN A 223 -11.43 6.73 -3.91
C GLN A 223 -11.49 7.69 -2.72
N LYS A 224 -10.50 7.65 -1.82
CA LYS A 224 -10.34 8.62 -0.71
C LYS A 224 -9.88 10.01 -1.18
N GLY A 225 -9.61 10.21 -2.47
CA GLY A 225 -9.24 11.51 -3.03
C GLY A 225 -7.74 11.83 -2.94
N ILE A 226 -6.86 10.83 -2.89
CA ILE A 226 -5.41 11.09 -2.88
C ILE A 226 -4.92 11.77 -4.18
N VAL A 227 -5.53 11.47 -5.33
CA VAL A 227 -5.10 11.98 -6.64
C VAL A 227 -5.14 13.52 -6.71
N PRO A 228 -6.28 14.19 -6.43
CA PRO A 228 -6.31 15.66 -6.41
C PRO A 228 -5.35 16.28 -5.40
N VAL A 229 -5.15 15.64 -4.24
CA VAL A 229 -4.18 16.12 -3.23
C VAL A 229 -2.76 16.06 -3.79
N MET A 230 -2.37 14.98 -4.45
CA MET A 230 -1.03 14.85 -5.05
C MET A 230 -0.85 15.80 -6.24
N LEU A 231 -1.89 16.01 -7.06
CA LEU A 231 -1.85 17.01 -8.13
C LEU A 231 -1.62 18.41 -7.57
N LYS A 232 -2.27 18.77 -6.45
CA LYS A 232 -1.96 20.01 -5.72
C LYS A 232 -0.50 20.06 -5.28
N MET A 233 0.05 18.97 -4.74
CA MET A 233 1.46 18.91 -4.30
C MET A 233 2.46 19.08 -5.44
N LEU A 234 2.11 18.66 -6.67
CA LEU A 234 2.95 18.91 -7.85
C LEU A 234 3.06 20.41 -8.20
N THR A 235 2.22 21.30 -7.65
CA THR A 235 2.39 22.76 -7.82
C THR A 235 3.29 23.41 -6.78
N SER A 236 3.91 22.63 -5.89
CA SER A 236 4.80 23.15 -4.86
C SER A 236 6.07 23.76 -5.49
N ASP A 237 6.58 24.84 -4.88
CA ASP A 237 7.91 25.39 -5.19
C ASP A 237 9.03 24.55 -4.53
N ASP A 238 8.67 23.65 -3.61
CA ASP A 238 9.59 22.72 -2.94
C ASP A 238 9.77 21.46 -3.82
N GLU A 239 10.95 21.33 -4.42
CA GLU A 239 11.28 20.24 -5.35
C GLU A 239 11.15 18.85 -4.71
N ASP A 240 11.45 18.71 -3.41
CA ASP A 240 11.34 17.43 -2.70
C ASP A 240 9.86 17.03 -2.55
N VAL A 241 8.98 18.00 -2.29
CA VAL A 241 7.53 17.77 -2.23
C VAL A 241 7.01 17.32 -3.61
N VAL A 242 7.42 18.00 -4.69
CA VAL A 242 7.04 17.62 -6.06
C VAL A 242 7.54 16.22 -6.40
N PHE A 243 8.78 15.91 -6.04
CA PHE A 243 9.39 14.60 -6.27
C PHE A 243 8.62 13.48 -5.55
N ILE A 244 8.32 13.63 -4.26
CA ILE A 244 7.57 12.61 -3.51
C ILE A 244 6.14 12.47 -4.05
N ALA A 245 5.46 13.57 -4.35
CA ALA A 245 4.11 13.55 -4.92
C ALA A 245 4.07 12.79 -6.26
N ARG A 246 5.08 13.00 -7.12
CA ARG A 246 5.24 12.24 -8.36
C ARG A 246 5.41 10.75 -8.08
N ARG A 247 6.30 10.37 -7.16
CA ARG A 247 6.54 8.95 -6.80
C ARG A 247 5.28 8.27 -6.24
N ILE A 248 4.49 9.00 -5.47
CA ILE A 248 3.20 8.54 -4.97
C ILE A 248 2.26 8.25 -6.15
N LEU A 249 2.12 9.17 -7.10
CA LEU A 249 1.28 8.97 -8.28
C LEU A 249 1.76 7.79 -9.13
N ASP A 250 3.07 7.71 -9.40
CA ASP A 250 3.66 6.60 -10.15
C ASP A 250 3.33 5.26 -9.47
N GLY A 251 3.48 5.16 -8.15
CA GLY A 251 3.17 3.95 -7.38
C GLY A 251 1.68 3.58 -7.36
N LEU A 252 0.77 4.55 -7.44
CA LEU A 252 -0.68 4.32 -7.55
C LEU A 252 -1.05 3.72 -8.91
N PHE A 253 -0.42 4.18 -9.99
CA PHE A 253 -0.78 3.83 -11.36
C PHE A 253 0.09 2.72 -11.98
N SER A 254 1.24 2.38 -11.39
CA SER A 254 2.12 1.32 -11.91
C SER A 254 1.56 -0.09 -11.73
N ILE A 255 0.78 -0.34 -10.68
CA ILE A 255 0.36 -1.70 -10.29
C ILE A 255 -0.55 -2.39 -11.33
N GLY A 256 -1.29 -1.60 -12.11
CA GLY A 256 -2.11 -2.15 -13.18
C GLY A 256 -1.28 -2.55 -14.40
N MET A 257 -0.05 -2.06 -14.53
CA MET A 257 0.77 -2.25 -15.73
C MET A 257 1.50 -3.58 -15.77
N GLU A 258 1.84 -4.15 -14.61
CA GLU A 258 2.63 -5.39 -14.49
C GLU A 258 1.93 -6.60 -15.13
N TYR A 259 0.59 -6.62 -15.12
CA TYR A 259 -0.20 -7.74 -15.60
C TYR A 259 -0.90 -7.47 -16.94
N LEU A 260 -0.73 -6.28 -17.53
CA LEU A 260 -1.44 -5.89 -18.76
C LEU A 260 -0.78 -6.48 -20.01
N GLN A 261 -1.49 -7.39 -20.66
CA GLN A 261 -1.11 -7.90 -21.97
C GLN A 261 -1.30 -6.86 -23.08
N GLY A 262 -0.72 -7.12 -24.25
CA GLY A 262 -0.87 -6.26 -25.42
C GLY A 262 -2.33 -6.20 -25.86
N GLY A 263 -2.92 -4.99 -25.87
CA GLY A 263 -4.32 -4.78 -26.25
C GLY A 263 -5.30 -4.74 -25.08
N GLU A 264 -4.85 -4.98 -23.85
CA GLU A 264 -5.69 -4.85 -22.66
C GLU A 264 -5.71 -3.41 -22.14
N GLN A 265 -6.87 -3.03 -21.60
CA GLN A 265 -7.11 -1.72 -21.01
C GLN A 265 -6.67 -1.72 -19.55
N HIS A 266 -6.10 -0.62 -19.08
CA HIS A 266 -5.74 -0.45 -17.68
C HIS A 266 -6.93 -0.72 -16.71
N PRO A 267 -6.78 -1.58 -15.69
CA PRO A 267 -7.88 -1.97 -14.80
C PRO A 267 -8.54 -0.79 -14.07
N LEU A 268 -7.76 0.23 -13.72
CA LEU A 268 -8.28 1.44 -13.07
C LEU A 268 -9.01 2.40 -14.01
N ARG A 269 -8.86 2.30 -15.35
CA ARG A 269 -9.34 3.35 -16.26
C ARG A 269 -10.87 3.54 -16.17
N GLN A 270 -11.66 2.47 -16.13
CA GLN A 270 -13.12 2.61 -16.08
C GLN A 270 -13.58 3.28 -14.78
N HIS A 271 -12.97 2.90 -13.66
CA HIS A 271 -13.29 3.46 -12.36
C HIS A 271 -12.95 4.95 -12.29
N LEU A 272 -11.76 5.32 -12.77
CA LEU A 272 -11.27 6.70 -12.75
C LEU A 272 -11.93 7.61 -13.80
N ALA A 273 -12.51 7.01 -14.84
CA ALA A 273 -13.38 7.74 -15.75
C ALA A 273 -14.73 8.04 -15.08
N TYR A 274 -15.24 7.09 -14.29
CA TYR A 274 -16.53 7.23 -13.61
C TYR A 274 -16.50 8.26 -12.48
N ASP A 275 -15.42 8.31 -11.70
CA ASP A 275 -15.24 9.27 -10.60
C ASP A 275 -14.74 10.67 -11.03
N GLY A 276 -14.37 10.82 -12.31
CA GLY A 276 -13.87 12.08 -12.87
C GLY A 276 -12.37 12.34 -12.66
N ALA A 277 -11.62 11.44 -12.03
CA ALA A 277 -10.18 11.60 -11.80
C ALA A 277 -9.38 11.70 -13.11
N ILE A 278 -9.80 10.99 -14.17
CA ILE A 278 -9.17 11.13 -15.50
C ILE A 278 -9.38 12.53 -16.08
N ASP A 279 -10.58 13.08 -15.93
CA ASP A 279 -10.88 14.43 -16.44
C ASP A 279 -10.08 15.48 -15.67
N GLU A 280 -9.90 15.29 -14.37
CA GLU A 280 -9.04 16.15 -13.53
C GLU A 280 -7.57 16.08 -13.96
N LEU A 281 -7.03 14.88 -14.21
CA LEU A 281 -5.67 14.70 -14.75
C LEU A 281 -5.50 15.41 -16.11
N ILE A 282 -6.46 15.24 -17.02
CA ILE A 282 -6.43 15.89 -18.34
C ILE A 282 -6.52 17.41 -18.19
N LYS A 283 -7.45 17.90 -17.36
CA LYS A 283 -7.60 19.33 -17.09
C LYS A 283 -6.31 19.92 -16.56
N TYR A 284 -5.74 19.29 -15.54
CA TYR A 284 -4.50 19.74 -14.92
C TYR A 284 -3.33 19.71 -15.92
N PHE A 285 -3.20 18.66 -16.73
CA PHE A 285 -2.21 18.60 -17.82
C PHE A 285 -2.32 19.79 -18.80
N MET A 286 -3.54 20.19 -19.15
CA MET A 286 -3.77 21.31 -20.07
C MET A 286 -3.55 22.68 -19.41
N GLU A 287 -3.82 22.80 -18.11
CA GLU A 287 -3.66 24.04 -17.33
C GLU A 287 -2.22 24.28 -16.86
N VAL A 288 -1.44 23.22 -16.63
CA VAL A 288 -0.01 23.33 -16.34
C VAL A 288 0.70 23.92 -17.56
N GLY A 289 1.20 25.15 -17.40
CA GLY A 289 1.88 25.88 -18.47
C GLY A 289 3.04 25.09 -19.10
N GLN A 290 3.40 25.45 -20.33
CA GLN A 290 4.49 24.80 -21.12
C GLN A 290 5.90 25.33 -20.74
N GLY A 291 6.09 25.81 -19.51
CA GLY A 291 7.38 26.31 -19.03
C GLY A 291 8.34 25.16 -18.69
N ASP A 292 9.65 25.41 -18.79
CA ASP A 292 10.70 24.42 -18.48
C ASP A 292 10.59 23.91 -17.03
N ASP A 293 10.22 24.79 -16.10
CA ASP A 293 9.94 24.51 -14.69
C ASP A 293 8.81 23.50 -14.48
N LYS A 294 7.86 23.45 -15.42
CA LYS A 294 6.64 22.62 -15.34
C LYS A 294 6.68 21.40 -16.24
N GLN A 295 7.74 21.26 -17.04
CA GLN A 295 7.87 20.19 -18.01
C GLN A 295 7.85 18.80 -17.35
N GLN A 296 8.50 18.66 -16.19
CA GLN A 296 8.53 17.39 -15.45
C GLN A 296 7.15 16.97 -14.95
N ILE A 297 6.35 17.94 -14.49
CA ILE A 297 4.97 17.71 -14.02
C ILE A 297 4.09 17.27 -15.19
N ARG A 298 4.16 17.98 -16.33
CA ARG A 298 3.43 17.62 -17.55
C ARG A 298 3.80 16.25 -18.06
N GLU A 299 5.08 15.91 -18.01
CA GLU A 299 5.58 14.58 -18.39
C GLU A 299 4.99 13.49 -17.50
N ALA A 300 5.06 13.64 -16.17
CA ALA A 300 4.51 12.65 -15.24
C ALA A 300 3.01 12.41 -15.49
N ILE A 301 2.23 13.48 -15.66
CA ILE A 301 0.79 13.37 -15.91
C ILE A 301 0.51 12.78 -17.29
N ALA A 302 1.26 13.15 -18.32
CA ALA A 302 1.12 12.55 -19.64
C ALA A 302 1.43 11.04 -19.61
N GLN A 303 2.43 10.61 -18.84
CA GLN A 303 2.76 9.19 -18.66
C GLN A 303 1.62 8.43 -17.94
N ILE A 304 1.04 9.01 -16.90
CA ILE A 304 -0.13 8.45 -16.20
C ILE A 304 -1.34 8.35 -17.15
N ILE A 305 -1.64 9.41 -17.91
CA ILE A 305 -2.77 9.37 -18.86
C ILE A 305 -2.50 8.31 -19.95
N ALA A 306 -1.27 8.22 -20.45
CA ALA A 306 -0.89 7.22 -21.45
C ALA A 306 -1.02 5.79 -20.93
N SER A 307 -0.61 5.52 -19.68
CA SER A 307 -0.75 4.20 -19.07
C SER A 307 -2.22 3.82 -18.89
N LEU A 308 -3.05 4.76 -18.43
CA LEU A 308 -4.50 4.56 -18.29
C LEU A 308 -5.18 4.28 -19.63
N TYR A 309 -4.78 4.98 -20.70
CA TYR A 309 -5.31 4.82 -22.06
C TYR A 309 -4.58 3.75 -22.89
N LYS A 310 -3.78 2.87 -22.26
CA LYS A 310 -3.22 1.70 -22.97
C LYS A 310 -4.35 0.92 -23.65
N ALA A 311 -4.17 0.65 -24.94
CA ALA A 311 -5.17 0.02 -25.82
C ALA A 311 -6.53 0.75 -25.95
N PHE A 312 -6.59 2.03 -25.63
CA PHE A 312 -7.78 2.87 -25.81
C PHE A 312 -7.44 4.20 -26.49
N PRO A 313 -8.28 4.73 -27.40
CA PRO A 313 -8.02 6.04 -28.00
C PRO A 313 -8.06 7.17 -26.97
N LEU A 314 -7.03 8.02 -26.94
CA LEU A 314 -7.03 9.25 -26.15
C LEU A 314 -8.20 10.17 -26.54
N HIS A 315 -8.58 11.06 -25.62
CA HIS A 315 -9.61 12.06 -25.90
C HIS A 315 -9.21 12.93 -27.09
N GLN A 316 -10.17 13.24 -27.98
CA GLN A 316 -9.88 13.91 -29.25
C GLN A 316 -9.23 15.29 -29.07
N ASP A 317 -9.64 16.01 -28.02
CA ASP A 317 -9.19 17.38 -27.78
C ASP A 317 -7.81 17.48 -27.10
N SER A 318 -7.46 16.54 -26.21
CA SER A 318 -6.20 16.54 -25.46
C SER A 318 -5.16 15.57 -26.01
N GLY A 319 -5.58 14.58 -26.80
CA GLY A 319 -4.75 13.51 -27.33
C GLY A 319 -3.51 14.00 -28.09
N PRO A 320 -3.62 14.94 -29.04
CA PRO A 320 -2.46 15.46 -29.77
C PRO A 320 -1.40 16.07 -28.84
N GLU A 321 -1.80 16.83 -27.83
CA GLU A 321 -0.89 17.49 -26.90
C GLU A 321 -0.19 16.49 -25.98
N ILE A 322 -0.93 15.51 -25.45
CA ILE A 322 -0.39 14.41 -24.65
C ILE A 322 0.63 13.61 -25.47
N ILE A 323 0.31 13.26 -26.71
CA ILE A 323 1.22 12.53 -27.61
C ILE A 323 2.49 13.35 -27.89
N ASN A 324 2.35 14.65 -28.14
CA ASN A 324 3.50 15.53 -28.38
C ASN A 324 4.40 15.60 -27.14
N GLN A 325 3.84 15.72 -25.94
CA GLN A 325 4.59 15.70 -24.70
C GLN A 325 5.40 14.40 -24.56
N LEU A 326 4.76 13.24 -24.75
CA LEU A 326 5.42 11.93 -24.62
C LEU A 326 6.56 11.75 -25.64
N LYS A 327 6.39 12.26 -26.87
CA LYS A 327 7.44 12.24 -27.89
C LYS A 327 8.63 13.10 -27.50
N SER A 328 8.39 14.30 -26.98
CA SER A 328 9.45 15.21 -26.54
C SER A 328 10.27 14.61 -25.39
N SER A 329 9.62 14.00 -24.40
CA SER A 329 10.30 13.33 -23.29
C SER A 329 11.16 12.16 -23.75
N ASN A 330 10.66 11.30 -24.65
CA ASN A 330 11.42 10.15 -25.14
C ASN A 330 12.68 10.58 -25.94
N ASN A 331 12.58 11.66 -26.73
CA ASN A 331 13.73 12.21 -27.45
C ASN A 331 14.82 12.74 -26.49
N ASN A 332 14.42 13.36 -25.38
CA ASN A 332 15.36 13.88 -24.38
C ASN A 332 16.12 12.76 -23.67
N SER A 333 15.43 11.68 -23.28
CA SER A 333 16.06 10.51 -22.65
C SER A 333 17.07 9.82 -23.58
N GLN A 334 16.76 9.72 -24.89
CA GLN A 334 17.69 9.15 -25.88
C GLN A 334 18.91 10.03 -26.12
N GLN A 335 18.81 11.35 -25.96
CA GLN A 335 19.94 12.25 -26.10
C GLN A 335 20.88 12.14 -24.90
N GLN A 336 20.37 12.10 -23.67
CA GLN A 336 21.18 11.94 -22.46
C GLN A 336 22.07 10.69 -22.52
N LEU A 337 21.50 9.54 -22.90
CA LEU A 337 22.25 8.28 -23.04
C LEU A 337 23.42 8.35 -24.04
N ARG A 338 23.35 9.23 -25.05
CA ARG A 338 24.42 9.40 -26.05
C ARG A 338 25.60 10.25 -25.55
N TYR A 339 25.40 11.07 -24.53
CA TYR A 339 26.46 11.91 -23.97
C TYR A 339 27.27 11.18 -22.89
N ASP A 340 26.70 10.16 -22.26
CA ASP A 340 27.35 9.34 -21.23
C ASP A 340 28.14 8.14 -21.78
N SER A 341 28.15 7.97 -23.12
CA SER A 341 28.88 6.92 -23.86
C SER A 341 30.15 7.49 -24.50
#